data_AF-A0A958J2G3-F1
#
_entry.id   AF-A0A958J2G3-F1
#
_cell.length_a   1.000
_cell.length_b   1.000
_cell.length_c   1.000
_cell.angle_alpha   90.00
_cell.angle_beta   90.00
_cell.angle_gamma   90.00
#
_symmetry.space_group_name_H-M   'P 1'
#
loop_
_entity.id
_entity.type
_entity.pdbx_description
1 polymer ?
#
loop_
_entity_poly.entity_id
_entity_poly.type
_entity_poly.pdbx_seq_one_letter_code
_entity_poly.pdbx_strand_id
1 'polypeptide(L)' 'MEQIEIREYSMDQKYQIGEVIEHPFFGRGQVVANLKKGKIEVNFDKIGVRTLVANYRT' A
#
# COMPACT_ATOMS: atom_id res chain seq x y z
N MET A 1 -9.25 15.24 -15.19
CA MET A 1 -8.97 13.79 -15.11
C MET A 1 -7.90 13.63 -14.05
N GLU A 2 -8.25 13.22 -12.83
CA GLU A 2 -7.26 12.90 -11.81
C GLU A 2 -6.49 11.66 -12.29
N GLN A 3 -5.23 11.83 -12.68
CA GLN A 3 -4.33 10.70 -12.87
C GLN A 3 -4.09 10.12 -11.48
N ILE A 4 -4.70 8.97 -11.20
CA ILE A 4 -4.37 8.19 -10.02
C ILE A 4 -2.98 7.60 -10.30
N GLU A 5 -1.95 8.15 -9.66
CA GLU A 5 -0.60 7.61 -9.75
C GLU A 5 -0.58 6.25 -9.04
N ILE A 6 -0.56 5.17 -9.83
CA ILE A 6 -0.44 3.80 -9.32
C ILE A 6 1.04 3.52 -9.11
N ARG A 7 1.44 3.32 -7.86
CA ARG A 7 2.83 3.01 -7.49
C ARG A 7 3.02 1.52 -7.28
N GLU A 8 4.16 0.98 -7.70
CA GLU A 8 4.51 -0.39 -7.35
C GLU A 8 4.80 -0.50 -5.85
N TYR A 9 4.31 -1.57 -5.21
CA TYR A 9 4.59 -1.84 -3.82
C TYR A 9 6.07 -2.21 -3.60
N SER A 10 6.68 -1.59 -2.59
CA SER A 10 8.03 -1.85 -2.12
C SER A 10 8.06 -1.72 -0.60
N MET A 11 8.73 -2.68 0.05
CA MET A 11 8.86 -2.71 1.51
C MET A 11 9.71 -1.55 2.05
N ASP A 12 10.51 -0.88 1.22
CA ASP A 12 11.41 0.20 1.64
C ASP A 12 10.77 1.58 1.51
N GLN A 13 9.64 1.68 0.82
CA GLN A 13 8.98 2.95 0.54
C GLN A 13 7.95 3.30 1.61
N LYS A 14 7.67 4.60 1.73
CA LYS A 14 6.55 5.12 2.52
C LYS A 14 5.37 5.38 1.60
N TYR A 15 4.19 5.11 2.13
CA TYR A 15 2.91 5.36 1.47
C TYR A 15 2.03 6.24 2.36
N GLN A 16 1.15 6.98 1.73
CA GLN A 16 0.16 7.86 2.34
C GLN A 16 -1.23 7.28 2.18
N ILE A 17 -2.11 7.60 3.12
CA ILE A 17 -3.51 7.21 3.06
C ILE A 17 -4.13 7.81 1.79
N GLY A 18 -4.84 6.99 1.02
CA GLY A 18 -5.44 7.35 -0.26
C GLY A 18 -4.60 6.96 -1.48
N GLU A 19 -3.30 6.67 -1.32
CA GLU A 19 -2.46 6.21 -2.44
C GLU A 19 -2.90 4.83 -2.94
N VAL A 20 -2.82 4.63 -4.25
CA VAL A 20 -3.08 3.33 -4.87
C VAL A 20 -1.75 2.67 -5.18
N ILE A 21 -1.58 1.44 -4.67
CA ILE A 21 -0.40 0.63 -4.88
C ILE A 21 -0.75 -0.65 -5.64
N GLU A 22 0.19 -1.14 -6.43
CA GLU A 22 0.11 -2.45 -7.07
C GLU A 22 1.09 -3.41 -6.40
N HIS A 23 0.57 -4.45 -5.74
CA HIS A 23 1.37 -5.50 -5.11
C HIS A 23 1.45 -6.71 -6.05
N PRO A 24 2.63 -7.29 -6.29
CA PRO A 24 2.83 -8.36 -7.28
C PRO A 24 1.94 -9.60 -7.04
N PHE A 25 1.67 -9.93 -5.77
CA PHE A 25 0.83 -11.07 -5.40
C PHE A 25 -0.65 -10.73 -5.13
N PHE A 26 -0.94 -9.54 -4.60
CA PHE A 26 -2.30 -9.18 -4.15
C PHE A 26 -3.05 -8.31 -5.18
N GLY A 27 -2.34 -7.78 -6.17
CA GLY A 27 -2.87 -6.86 -7.16
C GLY A 27 -2.95 -5.43 -6.66
N ARG A 28 -3.86 -4.66 -7.25
CA ARG A 28 -4.08 -3.25 -6.89
C ARG A 28 -4.86 -3.12 -5.59
N GLY A 29 -4.47 -2.14 -4.80
CA GLY A 29 -5.17 -1.79 -3.57
C GLY A 29 -4.88 -0.35 -3.15
N GLN A 30 -5.78 0.21 -2.36
CA GLN A 30 -5.65 1.57 -1.84
C GLN A 30 -5.21 1.54 -0.38
N VAL A 31 -4.25 2.38 -0.02
CA VAL A 31 -3.81 2.54 1.36
C VAL A 31 -4.92 3.21 2.16
N VAL A 32 -5.43 2.51 3.17
CA VAL A 32 -6.53 3.00 4.02
C VAL A 32 -6.03 3.47 5.39
N ALA A 33 -4.87 2.97 5.85
CA ALA A 33 -4.28 3.42 7.10
C ALA A 33 -2.76 3.29 7.12
N ASN A 34 -2.11 4.17 7.88
CA ASN A 34 -0.69 4.09 8.21
C ASN A 34 -0.53 3.64 9.65
N LEU A 35 0.05 2.46 9.85
CA LEU A 35 0.29 1.87 11.17
C LEU A 35 1.69 2.22 11.69
N LYS A 36 1.86 2.13 13.01
CA LYS A 36 3.15 2.31 13.67
C LYS A 36 4.14 1.21 13.23
N LYS A 37 5.44 1.52 13.31
CA LYS A 37 6.57 0.61 12.97
C LYS A 37 6.68 0.24 11.48
N GLY A 38 6.35 1.16 10.57
CA GLY A 38 6.51 0.89 9.14
C GLY A 38 5.57 -0.21 8.67
N LYS A 39 4.29 -0.07 8.99
CA LYS A 39 3.23 -0.94 8.47
C LYS A 39 2.14 -0.06 7.88
N ILE A 40 1.46 -0.57 6.88
CA ILE A 40 0.33 0.09 6.24
C ILE A 40 -0.82 -0.90 6.11
N GLU A 41 -2.04 -0.42 6.13
CA GLU A 41 -3.21 -1.21 5.74
C GLU A 41 -3.64 -0.79 4.35
N VAL A 42 -3.83 -1.79 3.50
CA VAL A 42 -4.18 -1.63 2.09
C VAL A 42 -5.43 -2.44 1.82
N ASN A 43 -6.45 -1.79 1.29
CA ASN A 43 -7.65 -2.46 0.82
C ASN A 43 -7.44 -2.89 -0.64
N PHE A 44 -7.25 -4.18 -0.85
CA PHE A 44 -7.06 -4.78 -2.16
C PHE A 44 -8.40 -5.21 -2.75
N ASP A 45 -8.64 -4.91 -4.03
CA ASP A 45 -9.93 -5.17 -4.69
C ASP A 45 -10.33 -6.65 -4.64
N LYS A 46 -9.36 -7.57 -4.69
CA LYS A 46 -9.60 -9.01 -4.77
C LYS A 46 -9.70 -9.73 -3.43
N ILE A 47 -9.08 -9.18 -2.39
CA ILE A 47 -8.86 -9.90 -1.12
C ILE A 47 -9.23 -9.10 0.13
N GLY A 48 -9.66 -7.84 -0.03
CA GLY A 48 -9.99 -6.93 1.05
C GLY A 48 -8.77 -6.33 1.75
N VAL A 49 -8.97 -5.90 2.99
CA VAL A 49 -7.95 -5.19 3.78
C VAL A 49 -6.84 -6.15 4.25
N ARG A 50 -5.59 -5.78 3.95
CA ARG A 50 -4.38 -6.47 4.41
C ARG A 50 -3.36 -5.49 4.96
N THR A 51 -2.65 -5.94 5.99
CA THR A 51 -1.50 -5.22 6.53
C THR A 51 -0.24 -5.59 5.77
N LEU A 52 0.47 -4.60 5.25
CA LEU A 52 1.77 -4.75 4.61
C LEU A 52 2.85 -4.07 5.44
N VAL A 53 4.08 -4.56 5.31
CA VAL A 53 5.26 -3.86 5.83
C VAL A 53 5.67 -2.81 4.81
N ALA A 54 6.01 -1.61 5.27
CA ALA A 54 6.47 -0.51 4.43
C ALA A 54 7.50 0.30 5.21
N ASN A 55 8.51 0.86 4.55
CA ASN A 55 9.64 1.50 5.23
C ASN A 55 10.33 0.56 6.25
N TYR A 56 10.61 -0.68 5.85
CA TYR A 56 11.46 -1.60 6.61
C TYR A 56 12.91 -1.14 6.55
N ARG A 57 13.38 -0.44 7.59
CA ARG A 57 14.82 -0.20 7.78
C ARG A 57 15.35 -1.30 8.70
N THR A 58 16.25 -2.14 8.18
CA THR A 58 17.09 -3.04 8.99
C THR A 58 18.11 -2.24 9.80
#